data_AF-A0A1E5QFD7-F1
#
_entry.id   AF-A0A1E5QFD7-F1
#
_cell.length_a   1.000
_cell.length_b   1.000
_cell.length_c   1.000
_cell.angle_alpha   90.00
_cell.angle_beta   90.00
_cell.angle_gamma   90.00
#
_symmetry.space_group_name_H-M   'P 1'
#
loop_
_entity.id
_entity.type
_entity.pdbx_description
1 polymer ?
#
loop_
_entity_poly.entity_id
_entity_poly.type
_entity_poly.pdbx_seq_one_letter_code
_entity_poly.pdbx_strand_id
1 'polypeptide(L)'
;MRHLTQFLPLSAVLASLLGGSLCAIAQEIEPLSPELSTVAETESEPASSETAQIPFPGTSITNAASLSEQPAFTPVPELAQLSEVRIAQGVEPRQLSGGVSYVGIGANIGVGGDSAIGRFGFAAVSKIGFTQNLSVRPSLIVNNRVSLLVPITYDLIVGREPFDPVAFAPFVGGGVAFDFSGRVGPMLTGGVDFPLTPQLTATGSANVAFLGDSTKFGILVGVGYNFGGLFER
;
A
#
# COMPACT_ATOMS: atom_id res chain seq x y z
N MET A 1 9.27 57.58 -39.05
CA MET A 1 9.01 56.14 -39.26
C MET A 1 9.42 55.44 -37.97
N ARG A 2 8.46 54.89 -37.20
CA ARG A 2 8.13 53.44 -37.11
C ARG A 2 9.22 52.65 -36.37
N HIS A 3 9.00 51.98 -35.22
CA HIS A 3 7.81 51.63 -34.41
C HIS A 3 8.14 51.80 -32.90
N LEU A 4 7.26 52.30 -32.01
CA LEU A 4 6.04 51.69 -31.44
C LEU A 4 6.35 50.37 -30.69
N THR A 5 6.69 50.38 -29.40
CA THR A 5 5.80 50.43 -28.21
C THR A 5 4.87 49.21 -28.08
N GLN A 6 5.24 48.23 -27.25
CA GLN A 6 4.36 47.56 -26.27
C GLN A 6 5.13 46.52 -25.42
N PHE A 7 5.25 46.78 -24.12
CA PHE A 7 5.52 45.74 -23.11
C PHE A 7 4.16 45.25 -22.58
N LEU A 8 3.94 43.93 -22.56
CA LEU A 8 2.80 43.32 -21.86
C LEU A 8 3.25 42.84 -20.46
N PRO A 9 2.67 43.34 -19.37
CA PRO A 9 2.68 42.65 -18.09
C PRO A 9 1.45 41.72 -18.00
N LEU A 10 1.64 40.41 -18.20
CA LEU A 10 0.59 39.43 -17.95
C LEU A 10 0.56 39.10 -16.44
N SER A 11 -0.11 39.96 -15.67
CA SER A 11 -0.20 39.83 -14.21
C SER A 11 -1.65 39.94 -13.74
N ALA A 12 -2.39 38.82 -13.79
CA ALA A 12 -3.61 38.59 -13.02
C ALA A 12 -4.04 37.12 -13.09
N VAL A 13 -4.83 36.71 -12.08
CA VAL A 13 -5.55 35.42 -11.89
C VAL A 13 -4.81 34.36 -11.08
N LEU A 14 -4.72 34.57 -9.76
CA LEU A 14 -4.96 33.52 -8.76
C LEU A 14 -5.22 34.10 -7.34
N ALA A 15 -6.46 34.51 -7.03
CA ALA A 15 -6.85 34.89 -5.66
C ALA A 15 -8.37 34.91 -5.46
N SER A 16 -8.98 33.78 -5.07
CA SER A 16 -10.12 33.71 -4.13
C SER A 16 -10.72 32.29 -4.08
N LEU A 17 -10.51 31.57 -2.97
CA LEU A 17 -11.56 30.94 -2.16
C LEU A 17 -10.94 30.30 -0.91
N LEU A 18 -11.77 30.13 0.13
CA LEU A 18 -11.50 29.50 1.44
C LEU A 18 -10.97 30.44 2.54
N GLY A 19 -11.83 31.38 2.93
CA GLY A 19 -11.88 31.79 4.34
C GLY A 19 -12.49 30.65 5.17
N GLY A 20 -11.69 30.08 6.07
CA GLY A 20 -12.12 29.07 7.02
C GLY A 20 -11.30 29.21 8.31
N SER A 21 -11.94 29.66 9.39
CA SER A 21 -11.28 29.78 10.70
C SER A 21 -11.06 28.40 11.29
N LEU A 22 -9.81 27.94 11.29
CA LEU A 22 -9.38 26.79 12.09
C LEU A 22 -9.11 27.27 13.52
N CYS A 23 -10.09 27.09 14.40
CA CYS A 23 -9.84 27.21 15.84
C CYS A 23 -8.97 26.03 16.28
N ALA A 24 -7.81 26.33 16.86
CA ALA A 24 -6.95 25.31 17.45
C ALA A 24 -7.61 24.74 18.72
N ILE A 25 -7.70 23.41 18.79
CA ILE A 25 -8.00 22.69 20.03
C ILE A 25 -6.71 21.99 20.42
N ALA A 26 -6.00 22.55 21.40
CA ALA A 26 -4.91 21.86 22.07
C ALA A 26 -5.51 21.02 23.20
N GLN A 27 -5.26 19.71 23.19
CA GLN A 27 -5.53 18.84 24.33
C GLN A 27 -4.22 18.20 24.77
N GLU A 28 -3.72 18.70 25.90
CA GLU A 28 -2.56 18.22 26.62
C GLU A 28 -2.95 16.91 27.34
N ILE A 29 -2.16 15.85 27.14
CA ILE A 29 -2.29 14.58 27.86
C ILE A 29 -0.89 14.19 28.32
N GLU A 30 -0.67 14.24 29.64
CA GLU A 30 0.61 13.88 30.26
C GLU A 30 0.91 12.37 30.16
N PRO A 31 2.19 11.97 30.11
CA PRO A 31 2.59 10.58 29.97
C PRO A 31 2.56 9.82 31.32
N LEU A 32 1.90 8.66 31.35
CA LEU A 32 1.96 7.71 32.47
C LEU A 32 2.78 6.47 32.12
N SER A 33 3.84 6.24 32.89
CA SER A 33 4.60 4.99 32.98
C SER A 33 5.51 5.04 34.23
N PRO A 34 6.04 3.91 34.70
CA PRO A 34 5.39 2.60 34.89
C PRO A 34 5.60 2.07 36.32
N GLU A 35 4.66 1.28 36.86
CA GLU A 35 4.90 0.55 38.11
C GLU A 35 5.33 -0.90 37.83
N LEU A 36 6.55 -1.23 38.27
CA LEU A 36 7.12 -2.56 38.32
C LEU A 36 7.05 -3.04 39.78
N SER A 37 6.55 -4.25 40.03
CA SER A 37 6.67 -4.88 41.36
C SER A 37 7.17 -6.32 41.23
N THR A 38 8.36 -6.53 41.78
CA THR A 38 9.06 -7.80 41.93
C THR A 38 8.61 -8.50 43.21
N VAL A 39 8.30 -9.79 43.14
CA VAL A 39 8.48 -10.72 44.28
C VAL A 39 9.06 -12.04 43.74
N ALA A 40 9.95 -12.66 44.52
CA ALA A 40 10.87 -13.71 44.07
C ALA A 40 10.39 -15.16 44.35
N GLU A 41 10.97 -16.07 43.55
CA GLU A 41 11.43 -17.44 43.87
C GLU A 41 10.73 -18.27 44.97
N THR A 42 10.35 -19.52 44.63
CA THR A 42 10.96 -20.75 45.19
C THR A 42 10.53 -21.99 44.40
N GLU A 43 11.48 -22.90 44.18
CA GLU A 43 11.38 -24.19 43.50
C GLU A 43 10.92 -25.32 44.45
N SER A 44 9.99 -26.20 44.03
CA SER A 44 9.98 -27.65 44.36
C SER A 44 8.75 -28.39 43.80
N GLU A 45 9.02 -29.42 42.99
CA GLU A 45 8.16 -30.61 42.83
C GLU A 45 8.43 -31.57 44.03
N PRO A 46 7.55 -32.55 44.38
CA PRO A 46 7.12 -33.62 43.46
C PRO A 46 5.66 -34.14 43.60
N ALA A 47 5.25 -34.97 42.62
CA ALA A 47 4.38 -36.18 42.66
C ALA A 47 3.52 -36.47 43.93
N SER A 48 2.31 -37.05 43.90
CA SER A 48 1.56 -37.84 42.90
C SER A 48 0.11 -38.05 43.45
N SER A 49 -0.92 -38.65 42.80
CA SER A 49 -1.13 -39.37 41.52
C SER A 49 -2.60 -39.21 41.10
N GLU A 50 -2.94 -39.53 39.84
CA GLU A 50 -4.27 -40.03 39.45
C GLU A 50 -4.13 -41.45 38.86
N THR A 51 -5.19 -42.26 38.91
CA THR A 51 -5.10 -43.73 38.79
C THR A 51 -5.59 -44.28 37.46
N ALA A 52 -4.75 -45.11 36.83
CA ALA A 52 -5.03 -46.07 35.75
C ALA A 52 -5.45 -45.49 34.38
N GLN A 53 -5.15 -46.11 33.23
CA GLN A 53 -4.70 -47.50 32.99
C GLN A 53 -3.44 -47.55 32.10
N ILE A 54 -2.49 -48.42 32.45
CA ILE A 54 -1.35 -48.79 31.57
C ILE A 54 -1.75 -49.96 30.65
N PRO A 55 -1.44 -49.92 29.34
CA PRO A 55 -1.69 -51.05 28.45
C PRO A 55 -0.70 -52.19 28.73
N PHE A 56 -1.20 -53.43 28.85
CA PHE A 56 -0.34 -54.61 29.01
C PHE A 56 0.41 -54.94 27.72
N PRO A 57 1.74 -55.16 27.75
CA PRO A 57 2.49 -55.62 26.59
C PRO A 57 2.08 -57.06 26.21
N GLY A 58 1.58 -57.27 24.99
CA GLY A 58 1.32 -58.62 24.46
C GLY A 58 0.07 -58.81 23.59
N THR A 59 -0.79 -57.79 23.40
CA THR A 59 -2.10 -57.94 22.71
C THR A 59 -2.19 -57.24 21.35
N SER A 60 -1.12 -57.19 20.57
CA SER A 60 -1.16 -56.70 19.19
C SER A 60 -1.70 -57.78 18.23
N ILE A 61 -3.01 -57.75 17.94
CA ILE A 61 -3.63 -58.61 16.93
C ILE A 61 -3.38 -58.03 15.53
N THR A 62 -2.29 -58.42 14.88
CA THR A 62 -2.00 -58.04 13.48
C THR A 62 -2.62 -59.04 12.50
N ASN A 63 -3.93 -58.95 12.28
CA ASN A 63 -4.63 -59.70 11.23
C ASN A 63 -4.98 -58.75 10.06
N ALA A 64 -4.44 -59.02 8.86
CA ALA A 64 -4.67 -58.19 7.67
C ALA A 64 -6.10 -58.26 7.10
N ALA A 65 -7.00 -59.04 7.72
CA ALA A 65 -8.37 -59.27 7.24
C ALA A 65 -9.35 -58.13 7.59
N SER A 66 -9.03 -57.27 8.55
CA SER A 66 -9.93 -56.20 9.02
C SER A 66 -9.83 -54.87 8.24
N LEU A 67 -9.20 -54.87 7.05
CA LEU A 67 -9.04 -53.68 6.20
C LEU A 67 -9.91 -53.73 4.92
N SER A 68 -10.96 -54.57 4.91
CA SER A 68 -11.80 -54.81 3.72
C SER A 68 -13.32 -54.74 3.98
N GLU A 69 -13.76 -54.14 5.09
CA GLU A 69 -15.16 -53.73 5.24
C GLU A 69 -15.38 -52.36 4.58
N GLN A 70 -15.88 -52.39 3.34
CA GLN A 70 -16.40 -51.21 2.66
C GLN A 70 -17.75 -50.82 3.29
N PRO A 71 -17.90 -49.61 3.87
CA PRO A 71 -19.17 -49.21 4.47
C PRO A 71 -20.29 -49.14 3.41
N ALA A 72 -21.39 -49.85 3.66
CA ALA A 72 -22.59 -49.71 2.84
C ALA A 72 -23.27 -48.37 3.13
N PHE A 73 -23.35 -47.50 2.13
CA PHE A 73 -24.08 -46.24 2.25
C PHE A 73 -25.59 -46.50 2.29
N THR A 74 -26.21 -46.21 3.43
CA THR A 74 -27.68 -46.08 3.54
C THR A 74 -28.04 -44.62 3.27
N PRO A 75 -28.90 -44.29 2.28
CA PRO A 75 -29.31 -42.92 2.03
C PRO A 75 -30.23 -42.41 3.14
N VAL A 76 -29.71 -41.51 3.98
CA VAL A 76 -30.49 -40.76 4.97
C VAL A 76 -31.19 -39.61 4.24
N PRO A 77 -32.51 -39.38 4.45
CA PRO A 77 -33.23 -38.32 3.75
C PRO A 77 -32.72 -36.93 4.12
N GLU A 78 -32.63 -36.08 3.11
CA GLU A 78 -32.12 -34.71 3.20
C GLU A 78 -33.06 -33.81 4.02
N LEU A 79 -32.68 -33.56 5.28
CA LEU A 79 -33.27 -32.47 6.08
C LEU A 79 -32.58 -31.16 5.71
N ALA A 80 -33.35 -30.28 5.07
CA ALA A 80 -32.89 -29.04 4.48
C ALA A 80 -32.30 -28.04 5.51
N GLN A 81 -31.51 -27.11 4.96
CA GLN A 81 -31.09 -25.85 5.59
C GLN A 81 -30.12 -25.98 6.78
N LEU A 82 -28.86 -26.32 6.46
CA LEU A 82 -27.75 -25.63 7.11
C LEU A 82 -27.87 -24.13 6.79
N SER A 83 -28.32 -23.36 7.78
CA SER A 83 -28.31 -21.91 7.73
C SER A 83 -26.86 -21.43 7.56
N GLU A 84 -26.56 -20.84 6.41
CA GLU A 84 -25.26 -20.24 6.10
C GLU A 84 -24.88 -19.22 7.18
N VAL A 85 -23.94 -19.57 8.06
CA VAL A 85 -23.38 -18.65 9.04
C VAL A 85 -22.51 -17.64 8.30
N ARG A 86 -23.14 -16.55 7.87
CA ARG A 86 -22.42 -15.39 7.30
C ARG A 86 -21.60 -14.71 8.38
N ILE A 87 -20.35 -15.13 8.54
CA ILE A 87 -19.34 -14.37 9.26
C ILE A 87 -19.14 -13.05 8.51
N ALA A 88 -19.42 -11.93 9.17
CA ALA A 88 -19.52 -10.60 8.56
C ALA A 88 -18.17 -9.94 8.19
N GLN A 89 -17.12 -10.74 7.94
CA GLN A 89 -15.74 -10.27 7.72
C GLN A 89 -15.06 -10.99 6.55
N GLY A 90 -15.74 -11.03 5.41
CA GLY A 90 -15.09 -11.28 4.12
C GLY A 90 -14.69 -9.95 3.48
N VAL A 91 -13.46 -9.48 3.71
CA VAL A 91 -12.84 -8.53 2.79
C VAL A 91 -12.52 -9.33 1.53
N GLU A 92 -13.38 -9.23 0.50
CA GLU A 92 -13.11 -9.93 -0.75
C GLU A 92 -11.72 -9.56 -1.25
N PRO A 93 -10.88 -10.56 -1.62
CA PRO A 93 -9.53 -10.29 -2.08
C PRO A 93 -9.54 -9.51 -3.41
N ARG A 94 -9.58 -8.17 -3.34
CA ARG A 94 -9.74 -7.29 -4.51
C ARG A 94 -8.60 -7.45 -5.49
N GLN A 95 -8.91 -7.79 -6.74
CA GLN A 95 -7.92 -7.84 -7.82
C GLN A 95 -7.31 -6.45 -8.10
N LEU A 96 -5.99 -6.39 -8.01
CA LEU A 96 -5.20 -5.28 -8.55
C LEU A 96 -4.92 -5.59 -10.03
N SER A 97 -5.88 -5.27 -10.90
CA SER A 97 -5.58 -5.15 -12.32
C SER A 97 -4.56 -4.01 -12.48
N GLY A 98 -3.35 -4.28 -12.96
CA GLY A 98 -2.33 -3.24 -13.14
C GLY A 98 -2.72 -2.16 -14.17
N GLY A 99 -3.77 -2.40 -14.96
CA GLY A 99 -4.42 -1.41 -15.83
C GLY A 99 -5.22 -0.31 -15.10
N VAL A 100 -5.48 -0.44 -13.77
CA VAL A 100 -6.17 0.61 -13.01
C VAL A 100 -5.35 1.89 -13.02
N SER A 101 -5.98 2.96 -13.48
CA SER A 101 -5.42 4.30 -13.55
C SER A 101 -5.96 5.16 -12.40
N TYR A 102 -5.16 6.10 -11.90
CA TYR A 102 -5.59 7.00 -10.83
C TYR A 102 -5.00 8.40 -10.97
N VAL A 103 -5.66 9.38 -10.36
CA VAL A 103 -5.16 10.76 -10.16
C VAL A 103 -5.38 11.15 -8.71
N GLY A 104 -4.41 11.83 -8.12
CA GLY A 104 -4.36 12.01 -6.67
C GLY A 104 -3.46 13.12 -6.18
N ILE A 105 -3.39 13.22 -4.87
CA ILE A 105 -2.54 14.15 -4.13
C ILE A 105 -1.68 13.39 -3.12
N GLY A 106 -0.57 14.00 -2.73
CA GLY A 106 0.36 13.43 -1.77
C GLY A 106 1.34 14.44 -1.20
N ALA A 107 2.28 13.93 -0.42
CA ALA A 107 3.43 14.65 0.08
C ALA A 107 4.71 13.97 -0.39
N ASN A 108 5.72 14.78 -0.72
CA ASN A 108 7.09 14.34 -0.91
C ASN A 108 7.92 14.67 0.33
N ILE A 109 8.82 13.77 0.71
CA ILE A 109 9.78 13.88 1.81
C ILE A 109 11.15 13.58 1.20
N GLY A 110 11.87 14.63 0.83
CA GLY A 110 13.19 14.52 0.20
C GLY A 110 14.36 14.85 1.09
N VAL A 111 15.53 14.33 0.71
CA VAL A 111 16.80 14.51 1.43
C VAL A 111 17.87 15.04 0.46
N GLY A 112 18.69 15.98 0.96
CA GLY A 112 19.97 16.37 0.34
C GLY A 112 19.87 17.13 -1.00
N GLY A 113 18.72 17.71 -1.35
CA GLY A 113 18.53 18.29 -2.68
C GLY A 113 18.09 19.75 -2.73
N ASP A 114 18.52 20.40 -3.82
CA ASP A 114 18.13 21.74 -4.26
C ASP A 114 17.05 21.70 -5.37
N SER A 115 16.32 20.59 -5.49
CA SER A 115 15.12 20.41 -6.33
C SER A 115 13.90 20.15 -5.45
N ALA A 116 12.69 20.08 -6.02
CA ALA A 116 11.50 19.73 -5.23
C ALA A 116 11.54 18.25 -4.75
N ILE A 117 12.18 17.36 -5.51
CA ILE A 117 12.35 15.93 -5.15
C ILE A 117 13.13 15.77 -3.84
N GLY A 118 14.18 16.56 -3.62
CA GLY A 118 15.09 16.44 -2.47
C GLY A 118 14.70 17.28 -1.25
N ARG A 119 13.44 17.73 -1.15
CA ARG A 119 12.90 18.53 -0.03
C ARG A 119 11.48 18.07 0.31
N PHE A 120 10.96 18.48 1.47
CA PHE A 120 9.52 18.32 1.75
C PHE A 120 8.67 19.13 0.74
N GLY A 121 7.49 18.66 0.38
CA GLY A 121 6.57 19.38 -0.51
C GLY A 121 5.26 18.65 -0.74
N PHE A 122 4.32 19.29 -1.43
CA PHE A 122 3.09 18.65 -1.89
C PHE A 122 3.30 18.04 -3.27
N ALA A 123 2.58 16.97 -3.59
CA ALA A 123 2.65 16.32 -4.89
C ALA A 123 1.25 16.13 -5.49
N ALA A 124 1.10 16.41 -6.77
CA ALA A 124 0.06 15.79 -7.59
C ALA A 124 0.62 14.48 -8.12
N VAL A 125 -0.13 13.38 -7.98
CA VAL A 125 0.29 12.03 -8.39
C VAL A 125 -0.70 11.47 -9.39
N SER A 126 -0.20 10.66 -10.32
CA SER A 126 -1.05 9.93 -11.25
C SER A 126 -0.42 8.62 -11.66
N LYS A 127 -1.27 7.69 -12.07
CA LYS A 127 -0.92 6.42 -12.71
C LYS A 127 -1.80 6.26 -13.93
N ILE A 128 -1.19 5.93 -15.05
CA ILE A 128 -1.84 5.67 -16.33
C ILE A 128 -1.42 4.26 -16.74
N GLY A 129 -2.33 3.31 -16.61
CA GLY A 129 -2.13 1.92 -17.02
C GLY A 129 -2.25 1.77 -18.53
N PHE A 130 -1.26 1.12 -19.15
CA PHE A 130 -1.29 0.73 -20.57
C PHE A 130 -1.59 -0.76 -20.75
N THR A 131 -1.07 -1.60 -19.84
CA THR A 131 -1.29 -3.05 -19.83
C THR A 131 -1.52 -3.51 -18.39
N GLN A 132 -1.74 -4.82 -18.19
CA GLN A 132 -1.88 -5.43 -16.86
C GLN A 132 -0.64 -5.28 -15.96
N ASN A 133 0.52 -4.93 -16.53
CA ASN A 133 1.79 -4.82 -15.80
C ASN A 133 2.60 -3.57 -16.17
N LEU A 134 2.15 -2.71 -17.08
CA LEU A 134 2.92 -1.56 -17.55
C LEU A 134 2.11 -0.27 -17.40
N SER A 135 2.67 0.67 -16.64
CA SER A 135 2.06 1.95 -16.31
C SER A 135 3.08 3.09 -16.43
N VAL A 136 2.63 4.29 -16.77
CA VAL A 136 3.41 5.53 -16.52
C VAL A 136 2.86 6.17 -15.25
N ARG A 137 3.73 6.69 -14.38
CA ARG A 137 3.35 7.31 -13.10
C ARG A 137 3.79 8.78 -13.02
N PRO A 138 3.15 9.71 -13.76
CA PRO A 138 3.52 11.11 -13.70
C PRO A 138 3.27 11.69 -12.30
N SER A 139 4.20 12.48 -11.78
CA SER A 139 3.97 13.27 -10.58
C SER A 139 4.61 14.66 -10.67
N LEU A 140 3.94 15.65 -10.08
CA LEU A 140 4.38 17.04 -10.02
C LEU A 140 4.54 17.44 -8.56
N ILE A 141 5.78 17.68 -8.14
CA ILE A 141 6.12 18.05 -6.76
C ILE A 141 6.28 19.57 -6.69
N VAL A 142 5.61 20.19 -5.71
CA VAL A 142 5.50 21.64 -5.54
C VAL A 142 5.89 22.04 -4.11
N ASN A 143 6.83 22.98 -4.03
CA ASN A 143 7.27 23.71 -2.83
C ASN A 143 7.75 25.11 -3.31
N ASN A 144 8.80 25.70 -2.72
CA ASN A 144 9.52 26.87 -3.28
C ASN A 144 10.20 26.58 -4.65
N ARG A 145 10.06 25.36 -5.17
CA ARG A 145 10.54 24.85 -6.45
C ARG A 145 9.50 23.87 -7.00
N VAL A 146 9.55 23.60 -8.29
CA VAL A 146 8.68 22.64 -8.96
C VAL A 146 9.53 21.60 -9.68
N SER A 147 9.21 20.31 -9.52
CA SER A 147 9.81 19.23 -10.30
C SER A 147 8.72 18.30 -10.84
N LEU A 148 8.85 17.90 -12.11
CA LEU A 148 8.01 16.92 -12.80
C LEU A 148 8.78 15.60 -12.94
N LEU A 149 8.15 14.49 -12.59
CA LEU A 149 8.69 13.14 -12.69
C LEU A 149 7.82 12.36 -13.67
N VAL A 150 8.43 11.71 -14.65
CA VAL A 150 7.73 10.86 -15.64
C VAL A 150 8.41 9.49 -15.76
N PRO A 151 8.28 8.63 -14.73
CA PRO A 151 8.71 7.24 -14.79
C PRO A 151 7.72 6.35 -15.58
N ILE A 152 8.28 5.44 -16.38
CA ILE A 152 7.63 4.22 -16.85
C ILE A 152 7.90 3.15 -15.79
N THR A 153 6.89 2.36 -15.44
CA THR A 153 6.88 1.46 -14.29
C THR A 153 6.25 0.12 -14.62
N TYR A 154 6.87 -0.95 -14.14
CA TYR A 154 6.37 -2.31 -14.19
C TYR A 154 5.70 -2.65 -12.87
N ASP A 155 4.45 -3.11 -12.94
CA ASP A 155 3.64 -3.52 -11.80
C ASP A 155 3.78 -5.03 -11.58
N LEU A 156 4.28 -5.41 -10.41
CA LEU A 156 4.43 -6.81 -10.01
C LEU A 156 3.10 -7.29 -9.43
N ILE A 157 2.53 -8.33 -10.05
CA ILE A 157 1.35 -9.01 -9.53
C ILE A 157 1.84 -10.02 -8.48
N VAL A 158 1.75 -9.65 -7.21
CA VAL A 158 1.99 -10.58 -6.10
C VAL A 158 0.73 -11.43 -5.90
N GLY A 159 0.89 -12.75 -5.98
CA GLY A 159 -0.20 -13.70 -5.83
C GLY A 159 -0.81 -13.69 -4.42
N ARG A 160 -2.04 -14.19 -4.30
CA ARG A 160 -2.76 -14.25 -3.02
C ARG A 160 -2.64 -15.63 -2.42
N GLU A 161 -2.31 -15.72 -1.14
CA GLU A 161 -2.61 -16.92 -0.36
C GLU A 161 -4.13 -16.95 -0.04
N PRO A 162 -4.78 -18.13 0.04
CA PRO A 162 -6.23 -18.21 0.24
C PRO A 162 -6.75 -17.59 1.53
N PHE A 163 -5.86 -17.29 2.49
CA PHE A 163 -6.19 -16.85 3.85
C PHE A 163 -5.70 -15.43 4.18
N ASP A 164 -5.04 -14.72 3.26
CA ASP A 164 -4.68 -13.31 3.45
C ASP A 164 -5.14 -12.45 2.24
N PRO A 165 -6.24 -11.69 2.38
CA PRO A 165 -6.81 -10.91 1.29
C PRO A 165 -6.05 -9.61 0.96
N VAL A 166 -4.97 -9.24 1.66
CA VAL A 166 -4.27 -7.96 1.42
C VAL A 166 -3.41 -8.01 0.16
N ALA A 167 -4.00 -7.74 -1.00
CA ALA A 167 -3.21 -7.45 -2.20
C ALA A 167 -2.68 -6.03 -2.17
N PHE A 168 -1.36 -5.94 -2.24
CA PHE A 168 -0.60 -4.74 -2.56
C PHE A 168 0.04 -4.94 -3.93
N ALA A 169 0.18 -3.86 -4.72
CA ALA A 169 0.83 -3.89 -6.03
C ALA A 169 2.20 -3.19 -5.92
N PRO A 170 3.29 -3.93 -5.62
CA PRO A 170 4.61 -3.37 -5.71
C PRO A 170 4.94 -3.04 -7.18
N PHE A 171 5.67 -1.96 -7.39
CA PHE A 171 6.10 -1.52 -8.71
C PHE A 171 7.54 -1.03 -8.70
N VAL A 172 8.21 -1.13 -9.84
CA VAL A 172 9.57 -0.63 -10.05
C VAL A 172 9.68 -0.03 -11.45
N GLY A 173 10.54 0.96 -11.64
CA GLY A 173 10.72 1.56 -12.95
C GLY A 173 11.75 2.68 -13.00
N GLY A 174 11.69 3.41 -14.10
CA GLY A 174 12.58 4.53 -14.37
C GLY A 174 12.07 5.40 -15.51
N GLY A 175 12.69 6.55 -15.70
CA GLY A 175 12.29 7.51 -16.71
C GLY A 175 13.06 8.81 -16.54
N VAL A 176 12.36 9.93 -16.66
CA VAL A 176 12.97 11.27 -16.59
C VAL A 176 12.42 12.10 -15.44
N ALA A 177 13.30 12.85 -14.79
CA ALA A 177 12.96 13.92 -13.88
C ALA A 177 13.35 15.27 -14.50
N PHE A 178 12.48 16.27 -14.34
CA PHE A 178 12.69 17.63 -14.79
C PHE A 178 12.45 18.60 -13.63
N ASP A 179 13.46 19.39 -13.27
CA ASP A 179 13.35 20.50 -12.32
C ASP A 179 13.14 21.80 -13.10
N PHE A 180 12.13 22.58 -12.73
CA PHE A 180 11.77 23.81 -13.46
C PHE A 180 12.83 24.92 -13.36
N SER A 181 13.95 24.67 -12.66
CA SER A 181 15.19 25.45 -12.78
C SER A 181 15.99 25.15 -14.07
N GLY A 182 15.47 24.33 -14.98
CA GLY A 182 16.10 23.97 -16.26
C GLY A 182 17.00 22.73 -16.21
N ARG A 183 16.89 21.88 -15.18
CA ARG A 183 17.68 20.63 -15.09
C ARG A 183 16.81 19.43 -15.45
N VAL A 184 17.36 18.54 -16.26
CA VAL A 184 16.72 17.27 -16.64
C VAL A 184 17.72 16.14 -16.43
N GLY A 185 17.22 14.94 -16.14
CA GLY A 185 18.07 13.76 -16.07
C GLY A 185 17.29 12.47 -15.81
N PRO A 186 17.97 11.32 -15.85
CA PRO A 186 17.35 10.02 -15.60
C PRO A 186 16.90 9.90 -14.14
N MET A 187 15.87 9.10 -13.93
CA MET A 187 15.41 8.72 -12.59
C MET A 187 15.06 7.24 -12.51
N LEU A 188 15.16 6.69 -11.30
CA LEU A 188 14.62 5.40 -10.89
C LEU A 188 13.52 5.62 -9.86
N THR A 189 12.53 4.74 -9.85
CA THR A 189 11.45 4.72 -8.86
C THR A 189 11.11 3.30 -8.45
N GLY A 190 10.70 3.11 -7.21
CA GLY A 190 10.17 1.85 -6.70
C GLY A 190 9.17 2.14 -5.60
N GLY A 191 8.09 1.38 -5.53
CA GLY A 191 6.98 1.69 -4.65
C GLY A 191 5.95 0.59 -4.55
N VAL A 192 4.81 0.92 -3.95
CA VAL A 192 3.68 0.03 -3.73
C VAL A 192 2.38 0.82 -3.73
N ASP A 193 1.39 0.29 -4.43
CA ASP A 193 0.01 0.75 -4.41
C ASP A 193 -0.84 -0.16 -3.50
N PHE A 194 -1.63 0.43 -2.61
CA PHE A 194 -2.55 -0.23 -1.70
C PHE A 194 -4.00 0.19 -2.00
N PRO A 195 -4.86 -0.70 -2.51
CA PRO A 195 -6.25 -0.40 -2.82
C PRO A 195 -7.06 -0.24 -1.53
N LEU A 196 -7.42 1.00 -1.16
CA LEU A 196 -8.20 1.28 0.05
C LEU A 196 -9.70 0.98 -0.15
N THR A 197 -10.24 1.39 -1.30
CA THR A 197 -11.63 1.16 -1.71
C THR A 197 -11.67 0.96 -3.23
N PRO A 198 -12.78 0.50 -3.85
CA PRO A 198 -12.88 0.42 -5.31
C PRO A 198 -12.45 1.71 -6.01
N GLN A 199 -12.81 2.86 -5.43
CA GLN A 199 -12.52 4.21 -5.91
C GLN A 199 -11.22 4.83 -5.41
N LEU A 200 -10.56 4.31 -4.36
CA LEU A 200 -9.38 4.93 -3.74
C LEU A 200 -8.19 3.98 -3.62
N THR A 201 -7.00 4.50 -3.92
CA THR A 201 -5.71 3.80 -3.81
C THR A 201 -4.73 4.67 -3.05
N ALA A 202 -4.15 4.17 -1.97
CA ALA A 202 -2.97 4.77 -1.36
C ALA A 202 -1.72 4.34 -2.15
N THR A 203 -0.73 5.21 -2.25
CA THR A 203 0.52 4.93 -2.97
C THR A 203 1.71 5.42 -2.15
N GLY A 204 2.79 4.64 -2.14
CA GLY A 204 4.08 5.00 -1.55
C GLY A 204 5.20 4.66 -2.51
N SER A 205 6.14 5.59 -2.73
CA SER A 205 7.28 5.39 -3.65
C SER A 205 8.55 6.06 -3.15
N ALA A 206 9.69 5.41 -3.39
CA ALA A 206 11.02 6.00 -3.31
C ALA A 206 11.48 6.39 -4.71
N ASN A 207 11.98 7.61 -4.87
CA ASN A 207 12.37 8.20 -6.14
C ASN A 207 13.82 8.68 -6.06
N VAL A 208 14.63 8.31 -7.04
CA VAL A 208 16.05 8.69 -7.17
C VAL A 208 16.25 9.35 -8.51
N ALA A 209 16.60 10.63 -8.53
CA ALA A 209 16.80 11.40 -9.77
C ALA A 209 18.23 11.95 -9.87
N PHE A 210 18.87 11.78 -11.02
CA PHE A 210 20.23 12.27 -11.29
C PHE A 210 20.13 13.58 -12.09
N LEU A 211 20.05 14.72 -11.38
CA LEU A 211 19.76 16.03 -11.97
C LEU A 211 21.03 16.87 -12.09
N GLY A 212 21.66 16.80 -13.28
CA GLY A 212 23.02 17.31 -13.48
C GLY A 212 24.02 16.52 -12.62
N ASP A 213 24.95 17.22 -11.97
CA ASP A 213 26.02 16.63 -11.15
C ASP A 213 25.56 16.21 -9.74
N SER A 214 24.27 15.98 -9.51
CA SER A 214 23.74 15.73 -8.16
C SER A 214 22.52 14.81 -8.13
N THR A 215 22.65 13.72 -7.40
CA THR A 215 21.57 12.81 -7.06
C THR A 215 20.59 13.46 -6.08
N LYS A 216 19.29 13.21 -6.27
CA LYS A 216 18.19 13.69 -5.42
C LYS A 216 17.34 12.50 -5.01
N PHE A 217 17.06 12.37 -3.72
CA PHE A 217 16.24 11.29 -3.15
C PHE A 217 14.96 11.85 -2.56
N GLY A 218 13.82 11.22 -2.84
CA GLY A 218 12.51 11.59 -2.30
C GLY A 218 11.59 10.39 -2.07
N ILE A 219 11.04 10.28 -0.86
CA ILE A 219 9.89 9.42 -0.59
C ILE A 219 8.63 10.21 -0.88
N LEU A 220 7.76 9.69 -1.74
CA LEU A 220 6.46 10.25 -2.04
C LEU A 220 5.39 9.31 -1.49
N VAL A 221 4.42 9.86 -0.75
CA VAL A 221 3.24 9.16 -0.23
C VAL A 221 1.99 9.92 -0.62
N GLY A 222 0.90 9.22 -0.99
CA GLY A 222 -0.32 9.89 -1.43
C GLY A 222 -1.54 8.99 -1.53
N VAL A 223 -2.65 9.58 -1.97
CA VAL A 223 -3.92 8.92 -2.24
C VAL A 223 -4.46 9.38 -3.59
N GLY A 224 -4.89 8.42 -4.41
CA GLY A 224 -5.47 8.64 -5.73
C GLY A 224 -6.90 8.10 -5.84
N TYR A 225 -7.70 8.81 -6.63
CA TYR A 225 -9.00 8.37 -7.09
C TYR A 225 -8.85 7.53 -8.37
N ASN A 226 -9.36 6.30 -8.34
CA ASN A 226 -9.29 5.34 -9.43
C ASN A 226 -10.30 5.66 -10.52
N PHE A 227 -9.89 5.57 -11.77
CA PHE A 227 -10.74 5.65 -12.94
C PHE A 227 -10.44 4.49 -13.92
N GLY A 228 -11.44 4.13 -14.73
CA GLY A 228 -11.30 3.05 -15.72
C GLY A 228 -10.19 3.34 -16.73
N GLY A 229 -9.50 2.30 -17.20
CA GLY A 229 -8.40 2.46 -18.14
C GLY A 229 -8.87 3.06 -19.47
N LEU A 230 -8.09 3.99 -20.04
CA LEU A 230 -8.42 4.63 -21.33
C LEU A 230 -8.39 3.66 -22.52
N PHE A 231 -7.90 2.43 -22.32
CA PHE A 231 -7.62 1.45 -23.36
C PHE A 231 -8.37 0.11 -23.18
N GLU A 232 -9.27 0.00 -22.19
CA GLU A 232 -10.09 -1.20 -21.99
C GLU A 232 -11.37 -1.13 -22.86
N ARG A 233 -11.28 -1.62 -24.11
CA ARG A 233 -12.41 -1.84 -25.04
C ARG A 233 -12.24 -3.13 -25.84
#